data_AF-A0A1G1I1A8-F1
#
_entry.id   AF-A0A1G1I1A8-F1
#
_cell.length_a   1.000
_cell.length_b   1.000
_cell.length_c   1.000
_cell.angle_alpha   90.00
_cell.angle_beta   90.00
_cell.angle_gamma   90.00
#
_symmetry.space_group_name_H-M   'P 1'
#
loop_
_entity.id
_entity.type
_entity.pdbx_description
1 polymer ?
#
loop_
_entity_poly.entity_id
_entity_poly.type
_entity_poly.pdbx_seq_one_letter_code
_entity_poly.pdbx_strand_id
1 'polypeptide(L)'
;MDHRPPVALHVLRFLPLRLVSRLVGWLADRRWPRPLLDRVISRYVGHYGVTMEEADVPPGGYRTLGEFFVRPLKEGARPLDPSPDGVISPVDGRLVTAGTIEDGRLIQAKGLDYSAADLLGSPQAASPFQGGTFATIYLSPRDYHRIHAPLAGRVTAVCHRRGRLLPVNDLSVPWVKDLFSTNERIVVTMETDAGPAAVVMVGALNVGRIRLAFDGPPAPGRADSDWTPDREIRL
;
A
#
# COMPACT_ATOMS: atom_id res chain seq x y z
N MET A 1 3.85 -9.54 -30.96
CA MET A 1 4.82 -9.20 -29.90
C MET A 1 5.06 -10.47 -29.11
N ASP A 2 6.32 -10.84 -28.89
CA ASP A 2 6.67 -12.12 -28.25
C ASP A 2 6.17 -12.13 -26.80
N HIS A 3 5.16 -12.94 -26.49
CA HIS A 3 4.47 -12.98 -25.19
C HIS A 3 5.24 -13.80 -24.15
N ARG A 4 6.52 -13.50 -23.97
CA ARG A 4 7.36 -14.17 -22.96
C ARG A 4 7.53 -13.26 -21.75
N PRO A 5 7.39 -13.79 -20.52
CA PRO A 5 7.66 -13.00 -19.33
C PRO A 5 9.13 -12.53 -19.35
N PRO A 6 9.40 -11.30 -18.92
CA PRO A 6 10.77 -10.79 -18.82
C PRO A 6 11.67 -11.73 -17.99
N VAL A 7 12.90 -11.96 -18.45
CA VAL A 7 13.89 -12.82 -17.75
C VAL A 7 14.08 -12.40 -16.28
N ALA A 8 13.97 -11.10 -15.99
CA ALA A 8 14.02 -10.56 -14.64
C ALA A 8 13.00 -11.19 -13.68
N LEU A 9 11.79 -11.55 -14.15
CA LEU A 9 10.77 -12.21 -13.33
C LEU A 9 11.18 -13.63 -12.93
N HIS A 10 11.91 -14.33 -13.80
CA HIS A 10 12.43 -15.67 -13.47
C HIS A 10 13.51 -15.61 -12.40
N VAL A 11 14.40 -14.61 -12.46
CA VAL A 11 15.45 -14.39 -11.44
C VAL A 11 14.82 -14.09 -10.07
N LEU A 12 13.79 -13.25 -10.04
CA LEU A 12 13.07 -12.89 -8.80
C LEU A 12 12.44 -14.10 -8.09
N ARG A 13 12.14 -15.18 -8.80
CA ARG A 13 11.57 -16.40 -8.21
C ARG A 13 12.58 -17.14 -7.31
N PHE A 14 13.86 -17.04 -7.60
CA PHE A 14 14.92 -17.74 -6.86
C PHE A 14 15.57 -16.89 -5.77
N LEU A 15 15.38 -15.57 -5.81
CA LEU A 15 15.91 -14.67 -4.79
C LEU A 15 15.10 -14.79 -3.48
N PRO A 16 15.74 -14.84 -2.29
CA PRO A 16 15.03 -14.85 -1.02
C PRO A 16 14.47 -13.46 -0.71
N LEU A 17 13.42 -13.05 -1.44
CA LEU A 17 12.85 -11.69 -1.44
C LEU A 17 12.49 -11.17 -0.04
N ARG A 18 12.07 -12.07 0.86
CA ARG A 18 11.81 -11.71 2.26
C ARG A 18 13.08 -11.36 3.03
N LEU A 19 14.18 -12.08 2.83
CA LEU A 19 15.46 -11.76 3.45
C LEU A 19 16.00 -10.43 2.94
N VAL A 20 15.90 -10.21 1.63
CA VAL A 20 16.27 -8.94 0.99
C VAL A 20 15.44 -7.78 1.57
N SER A 21 14.11 -7.93 1.61
CA SER A 21 13.23 -6.90 2.18
C SER A 21 13.52 -6.62 3.65
N ARG A 22 13.84 -7.65 4.44
CA ARG A 22 14.21 -7.49 5.86
C ARG A 22 15.53 -6.76 6.03
N LEU A 23 16.52 -7.06 5.19
CA LEU A 23 17.81 -6.36 5.21
C LEU A 23 17.63 -4.89 4.82
N VAL A 24 16.87 -4.61 3.76
CA VAL A 24 16.58 -3.24 3.33
C VAL A 24 15.81 -2.47 4.40
N GLY A 25 14.78 -3.07 5.01
CA GLY A 25 14.05 -2.44 6.11
C GLY A 25 14.92 -2.19 7.35
N TRP A 26 15.82 -3.12 7.68
CA TRP A 26 16.78 -2.94 8.77
C TRP A 26 17.77 -1.80 8.49
N LEU A 27 18.29 -1.72 7.27
CA LEU A 27 19.17 -0.62 6.84
C LEU A 27 18.44 0.72 6.87
N ALA A 28 17.19 0.75 6.40
CA ALA A 28 16.37 1.96 6.34
C ALA A 28 16.01 2.51 7.73
N ASP A 29 15.89 1.66 8.75
CA ASP A 29 15.60 2.07 10.13
C ASP A 29 16.86 2.35 10.95
N ARG A 30 18.04 2.04 10.43
CA ARG A 30 19.30 2.30 11.12
C ARG A 30 19.55 3.80 11.15
N ARG A 31 20.04 4.30 12.29
CA ARG A 31 20.57 5.67 12.40
C ARG A 31 21.98 5.70 11.80
N TRP A 32 22.12 6.38 10.68
CA TRP A 32 23.39 6.55 9.98
C TRP A 32 24.06 7.86 10.42
N PRO A 33 25.38 8.03 10.22
CA PRO A 33 26.01 9.34 10.36
C PRO A 33 25.29 10.36 9.47
N ARG A 34 24.91 11.52 10.03
CA ARG A 34 24.08 12.53 9.34
C ARG A 34 24.56 12.88 7.93
N PRO A 35 25.85 13.18 7.68
CA PRO A 35 26.31 13.54 6.32
C PRO A 35 26.11 12.43 5.29
N LEU A 36 26.16 11.17 5.74
CA LEU A 36 25.91 10.03 4.86
C LEU A 36 24.42 9.88 4.57
N LEU A 37 23.56 10.01 5.60
CA LEU A 37 22.12 9.95 5.44
C LEU A 37 21.62 11.05 4.51
N ASP A 38 22.06 12.29 4.72
CA ASP A 38 21.66 13.44 3.91
C ASP A 38 22.07 13.26 2.44
N ARG A 39 23.25 12.68 2.18
CA ARG A 39 23.70 12.34 0.84
C ARG A 39 22.84 11.25 0.19
N VAL A 40 22.44 10.24 0.94
CA VAL A 40 21.55 9.18 0.44
C VAL A 40 20.17 9.74 0.13
N ILE A 41 19.59 10.54 1.02
CA ILE A 41 18.30 11.20 0.80
C ILE A 41 18.38 12.13 -0.40
N SER A 42 19.40 12.97 -0.50
CA SER A 42 19.56 13.91 -1.63
C SER A 42 19.66 13.17 -2.97
N ARG A 43 20.38 12.04 -3.02
CA ARG A 43 20.43 11.18 -4.21
C ARG A 43 19.08 10.55 -4.52
N TYR A 44 18.36 10.10 -3.51
CA TYR A 44 17.02 9.54 -3.68
C TYR A 44 16.05 10.57 -4.25
N VAL A 45 16.04 11.78 -3.67
CA VAL A 45 15.24 12.93 -4.11
C VAL A 45 15.54 13.26 -5.56
N GLY A 46 16.83 13.38 -5.93
CA GLY A 46 17.22 13.67 -7.31
C GLY A 46 16.91 12.55 -8.30
N HIS A 47 17.04 11.28 -7.88
CA HIS A 47 16.79 10.13 -8.75
C HIS A 47 15.30 9.91 -9.03
N TYR A 48 14.45 10.02 -8.01
CA TYR A 48 13.01 9.76 -8.12
C TYR A 48 12.17 11.03 -8.35
N GLY A 49 12.76 12.23 -8.26
CA GLY A 49 12.05 13.49 -8.40
C GLY A 49 11.05 13.71 -7.26
N VAL A 50 11.51 13.55 -6.02
CA VAL A 50 10.68 13.76 -4.82
C VAL A 50 10.46 15.26 -4.60
N THR A 51 9.20 15.70 -4.53
CA THR A 51 8.85 17.08 -4.16
C THR A 51 9.08 17.28 -2.66
N MET A 52 10.08 18.09 -2.30
CA MET A 52 10.44 18.35 -0.89
C MET A 52 9.81 19.62 -0.35
N GLU A 53 9.30 20.49 -1.23
CA GLU A 53 8.67 21.75 -0.91
C GLU A 53 7.38 21.57 -0.10
N GLU A 54 6.69 20.45 -0.30
CA GLU A 54 5.46 20.07 0.41
C GLU A 54 5.73 19.22 1.66
N ALA A 55 6.96 18.74 1.86
CA ALA A 55 7.29 17.90 3.01
C ALA A 55 7.39 18.73 4.29
N ASP A 56 6.83 18.20 5.38
CA ASP A 56 7.07 18.72 6.72
C ASP A 56 8.35 18.08 7.28
N VAL A 57 9.45 18.82 7.17
CA VAL A 57 10.79 18.34 7.54
C VAL A 57 11.02 18.60 9.03
N PRO A 58 11.32 17.57 9.84
CA PRO A 58 11.52 17.76 11.27
C PRO A 58 12.74 18.66 11.56
N PRO A 59 12.75 19.39 12.70
CA PRO A 59 13.90 20.16 13.12
C PRO A 59 15.16 19.30 13.20
N GLY A 60 16.19 19.69 12.46
CA GLY A 60 17.43 18.92 12.35
C GLY A 60 17.38 17.74 11.36
N GLY A 61 16.36 17.65 10.50
CA GLY A 61 16.28 16.68 9.42
C GLY A 61 15.91 15.26 9.86
N TYR A 62 15.81 14.36 8.89
CA TYR A 62 15.43 12.97 9.13
C TYR A 62 16.54 12.19 9.86
N ARG A 63 16.16 11.27 10.75
CA ARG A 63 17.08 10.43 11.52
C ARG A 63 17.40 9.10 10.84
N THR A 64 16.50 8.65 9.96
CA THR A 64 16.63 7.40 9.21
C THR A 64 16.03 7.56 7.82
N LEU A 65 16.38 6.64 6.90
CA LEU A 65 15.77 6.61 5.56
C LEU A 65 14.28 6.25 5.64
N GLY A 66 13.91 5.42 6.62
CA GLY A 66 12.52 5.09 6.92
C GLY A 66 11.70 6.32 7.32
N GLU A 67 12.23 7.21 8.17
CA GLU A 67 11.55 8.46 8.58
C GLU A 67 11.32 9.40 7.37
N PHE A 68 12.30 9.48 6.47
CA PHE A 68 12.15 10.20 5.20
C PHE A 68 11.10 9.56 4.28
N PHE A 69 11.07 8.24 4.17
CA PHE A 69 10.15 7.53 3.30
C PHE A 69 8.68 7.75 3.71
N VAL A 70 8.40 7.78 5.01
CA VAL A 70 7.06 8.10 5.57
C VAL A 70 6.95 9.56 6.03
N ARG A 71 7.70 10.48 5.41
CA ARG A 71 7.70 11.92 5.74
C ARG A 71 6.27 12.48 5.81
N PRO A 72 5.93 13.29 6.82
CA PRO A 72 4.68 14.03 6.79
C PRO A 72 4.71 15.09 5.69
N LEU A 73 3.51 15.50 5.24
CA LEU A 73 3.34 16.68 4.40
C LEU A 73 2.92 17.86 5.26
N LYS A 74 3.20 19.08 4.78
CA LYS A 74 2.74 20.32 5.39
C LYS A 74 1.21 20.36 5.45
N GLU A 75 0.68 21.00 6.49
CA GLU A 75 -0.74 21.29 6.58
C GLU A 75 -1.21 22.08 5.34
N GLY A 76 -2.37 21.72 4.81
CA GLY A 76 -2.92 22.33 3.60
C GLY A 76 -2.27 21.87 2.28
N ALA A 77 -1.27 20.99 2.28
CA ALA A 77 -0.66 20.47 1.05
C ALA A 77 -1.62 19.62 0.21
N ARG A 78 -2.66 19.06 0.84
CA ARG A 78 -3.73 18.26 0.23
C ARG A 78 -5.08 18.71 0.79
N PRO A 79 -5.68 19.79 0.26
CA PRO A 79 -7.03 20.17 0.66
C PRO A 79 -8.02 19.07 0.28
N LEU A 80 -8.95 18.76 1.18
CA LEU A 80 -9.97 17.74 0.95
C LEU A 80 -11.15 18.34 0.17
N ASP A 81 -11.76 17.52 -0.68
CA ASP A 81 -13.02 17.87 -1.34
C ASP A 81 -14.14 17.93 -0.27
N PRO A 82 -14.87 19.06 -0.14
CA PRO A 82 -15.92 19.20 0.86
C PRO A 82 -17.24 18.50 0.48
N SER A 83 -17.33 17.91 -0.71
CA SER A 83 -18.56 17.28 -1.20
C SER A 83 -18.98 16.10 -0.31
N PRO A 84 -20.21 16.08 0.23
CA PRO A 84 -20.65 15.05 1.18
C PRO A 84 -20.72 13.66 0.56
N ASP A 85 -20.96 13.58 -0.75
CA ASP A 85 -21.03 12.33 -1.51
C ASP A 85 -19.71 11.99 -2.23
N GLY A 86 -18.65 12.75 -1.95
CA GLY A 86 -17.34 12.59 -2.60
C GLY A 86 -16.53 11.45 -2.01
N VAL A 87 -15.96 10.61 -2.88
CA VAL A 87 -14.89 9.67 -2.50
C VAL A 87 -13.55 10.34 -2.78
N ILE A 88 -12.75 10.62 -1.76
CA ILE A 88 -11.44 11.24 -1.93
C ILE A 88 -10.36 10.18 -2.22
N SER A 89 -9.32 10.57 -2.97
CA SER A 89 -8.18 9.66 -3.18
C SER A 89 -7.48 9.39 -1.84
N PRO A 90 -7.29 8.11 -1.45
CA PRO A 90 -6.64 7.78 -0.19
C PRO A 90 -5.13 8.03 -0.20
N VAL A 91 -4.53 8.21 -1.37
CA VAL A 91 -3.07 8.27 -1.56
C VAL A 91 -2.67 9.21 -2.70
N ASP A 92 -1.42 9.67 -2.65
CA ASP A 92 -0.72 10.18 -3.83
C ASP A 92 -0.22 9.00 -4.66
N GLY A 93 -0.53 8.98 -5.96
CA GLY A 93 -0.06 7.90 -6.82
C GLY A 93 -0.73 7.91 -8.19
N ARG A 94 -0.57 6.81 -8.91
CA ARG A 94 -1.18 6.63 -10.23
C ARG A 94 -2.28 5.57 -10.17
N LEU A 95 -3.47 5.91 -10.66
CA LEU A 95 -4.53 4.93 -10.90
C LEU A 95 -4.04 3.91 -11.94
N VAL A 96 -3.89 2.65 -11.52
CA VAL A 96 -3.43 1.55 -12.39
C VAL A 96 -4.61 0.93 -13.12
N THR A 97 -5.67 0.64 -12.36
CA THR A 97 -6.89 0.04 -12.89
C THR A 97 -8.06 0.41 -11.99
N ALA A 98 -9.25 0.46 -12.57
CA ALA A 98 -10.51 0.62 -11.86
C ALA A 98 -11.60 -0.11 -12.63
N GLY A 99 -12.68 -0.48 -11.95
CA GLY A 99 -13.81 -1.15 -12.58
C GLY A 99 -14.81 -1.67 -11.55
N THR A 100 -15.62 -2.61 -12.00
CA THR A 100 -16.62 -3.31 -11.20
C THR A 100 -16.09 -4.67 -10.78
N ILE A 101 -16.49 -5.12 -9.59
CA ILE A 101 -16.24 -6.48 -9.13
C ILE A 101 -17.33 -7.39 -9.71
N GLU A 102 -16.97 -8.16 -10.73
CA GLU A 102 -17.87 -9.08 -11.45
C GLU A 102 -17.55 -10.52 -11.04
N ASP A 103 -18.57 -11.32 -10.69
CA ASP A 103 -18.41 -12.72 -10.26
C ASP A 103 -17.31 -12.93 -9.19
N GLY A 104 -17.16 -11.97 -8.28
CA GLY A 104 -16.16 -12.00 -7.20
C GLY A 104 -14.73 -11.79 -7.68
N ARG A 105 -14.50 -11.22 -8.87
CA ARG A 105 -13.17 -11.01 -9.45
C ARG A 105 -12.89 -9.52 -9.69
N LEU A 106 -11.62 -9.17 -9.55
CA LEU A 106 -11.08 -7.84 -9.83
C LEU A 106 -10.08 -7.95 -10.97
N ILE A 107 -10.11 -6.98 -11.89
CA ILE A 107 -9.11 -6.89 -12.96
C ILE A 107 -7.79 -6.40 -12.34
N GLN A 108 -6.70 -7.15 -12.55
CA GLN A 108 -5.35 -6.73 -12.18
C GLN A 108 -4.67 -5.97 -13.32
N ALA A 109 -4.77 -6.50 -14.52
CA ALA A 109 -4.23 -5.95 -15.75
C ALA A 109 -4.99 -6.53 -16.95
N LYS A 110 -4.71 -6.07 -18.16
CA LYS A 110 -5.36 -6.60 -19.37
C LYS A 110 -5.16 -8.13 -19.47
N GLY A 111 -6.27 -8.87 -19.37
CA GLY A 111 -6.28 -10.34 -19.46
C GLY A 111 -5.88 -11.07 -18.17
N LEU A 112 -5.65 -10.35 -17.06
CA LEU A 112 -5.37 -10.93 -15.74
C LEU A 112 -6.34 -10.35 -14.71
N ASP A 113 -7.00 -11.25 -13.99
CA ASP A 113 -7.89 -10.95 -12.88
C ASP A 113 -7.50 -11.80 -11.65
N TYR A 114 -8.12 -11.50 -10.50
CA TYR A 114 -7.89 -12.21 -9.25
C TYR A 114 -9.14 -12.17 -8.36
N SER A 115 -9.23 -13.10 -7.42
CA SER A 115 -10.38 -13.26 -6.53
C SER A 115 -10.45 -12.16 -5.45
N ALA A 116 -11.63 -11.56 -5.30
CA ALA A 116 -11.96 -10.65 -4.21
C ALA A 116 -11.88 -11.35 -2.85
N ALA A 117 -12.31 -12.62 -2.78
CA ALA A 117 -12.20 -13.42 -1.57
C ALA A 117 -10.74 -13.68 -1.19
N ASP A 118 -9.89 -13.96 -2.18
CA ASP A 118 -8.46 -14.15 -1.92
C ASP A 118 -7.77 -12.85 -1.53
N LEU A 119 -8.25 -11.69 -2.01
CA LEU A 119 -7.76 -10.37 -1.59
C LEU A 119 -8.24 -10.03 -0.17
N LEU A 120 -9.52 -10.17 0.11
CA LEU A 120 -10.12 -9.72 1.37
C LEU A 120 -9.96 -10.73 2.50
N GLY A 121 -9.53 -11.96 2.17
CA GLY A 121 -9.12 -12.99 3.11
C GLY A 121 -10.19 -14.04 3.42
N SER A 122 -11.42 -13.87 2.92
CA SER A 122 -12.47 -14.88 2.94
C SER A 122 -13.62 -14.52 1.98
N PRO A 123 -14.44 -15.49 1.54
CA PRO A 123 -15.66 -15.23 0.80
C PRO A 123 -16.66 -14.35 1.58
N GLN A 124 -16.73 -14.50 2.90
CA GLN A 124 -17.62 -13.73 3.76
C GLN A 124 -17.21 -12.25 3.80
N ALA A 125 -15.91 -11.97 3.85
CA ALA A 125 -15.39 -10.60 3.80
C ALA A 125 -15.60 -9.95 2.41
N ALA A 126 -15.63 -10.75 1.34
CA ALA A 126 -15.82 -10.25 -0.02
C ALA A 126 -17.28 -10.05 -0.43
N SER A 127 -18.21 -10.81 0.16
CA SER A 127 -19.65 -10.78 -0.17
C SER A 127 -20.25 -9.37 -0.24
N PRO A 128 -19.98 -8.44 0.70
CA PRO A 128 -20.56 -7.09 0.67
C PRO A 128 -20.13 -6.24 -0.53
N PHE A 129 -19.03 -6.61 -1.20
CA PHE A 129 -18.44 -5.86 -2.30
C PHE A 129 -18.82 -6.42 -3.68
N GLN A 130 -19.63 -7.48 -3.74
CA GLN A 130 -20.06 -8.07 -5.01
C GLN A 130 -20.89 -7.06 -5.82
N GLY A 131 -20.52 -6.84 -7.09
CA GLY A 131 -21.12 -5.81 -7.93
C GLY A 131 -20.71 -4.38 -7.57
N GLY A 132 -19.86 -4.20 -6.57
CA GLY A 132 -19.29 -2.91 -6.18
C GLY A 132 -18.16 -2.44 -7.11
N THR A 133 -17.62 -1.26 -6.84
CA THR A 133 -16.51 -0.68 -7.61
C THR A 133 -15.18 -0.87 -6.89
N PHE A 134 -14.09 -0.89 -7.65
CA PHE A 134 -12.74 -0.92 -7.11
C PHE A 134 -11.80 0.01 -7.88
N ALA A 135 -10.75 0.44 -7.21
CA ALA A 135 -9.64 1.17 -7.79
C ALA A 135 -8.32 0.66 -7.19
N THR A 136 -7.33 0.39 -8.05
CA THR A 136 -5.97 0.07 -7.63
C THR A 136 -5.07 1.25 -7.94
N ILE A 137 -4.44 1.81 -6.91
CA ILE A 137 -3.55 2.96 -7.02
C ILE A 137 -2.14 2.52 -6.67
N TYR A 138 -1.18 2.84 -7.54
CA TYR A 138 0.24 2.55 -7.35
C TYR A 138 0.95 3.76 -6.78
N LEU A 139 1.61 3.57 -5.63
CA LEU A 139 2.52 4.53 -5.01
C LEU A 139 3.93 4.19 -5.50
N SER A 140 4.51 5.11 -6.26
CA SER A 140 5.88 5.02 -6.73
C SER A 140 6.83 5.51 -5.63
N PRO A 141 8.15 5.22 -5.73
CA PRO A 141 9.14 5.66 -4.73
C PRO A 141 9.15 7.18 -4.46
N ARG A 142 8.66 8.01 -5.38
CA ARG A 142 8.64 9.46 -5.19
C ARG A 142 7.50 9.96 -4.29
N ASP A 143 6.41 9.20 -4.24
CA ASP A 143 5.14 9.68 -3.72
C ASP A 143 5.14 9.73 -2.18
N TYR A 144 4.09 10.30 -1.60
CA TYR A 144 3.85 10.30 -0.16
C TYR A 144 3.32 8.92 0.28
N HIS A 145 4.02 8.26 1.20
CA HIS A 145 3.73 6.88 1.60
C HIS A 145 2.96 6.77 2.93
N ARG A 146 1.95 7.63 3.12
CA ARG A 146 0.90 7.35 4.12
C ARG A 146 -0.45 7.32 3.41
N ILE A 147 -1.29 6.42 3.90
CA ILE A 147 -2.58 6.11 3.30
C ILE A 147 -3.65 6.66 4.22
N HIS A 148 -4.54 7.46 3.65
CA HIS A 148 -5.67 8.06 4.34
C HIS A 148 -6.95 7.33 3.99
N ALA A 149 -8.00 7.55 4.78
CA ALA A 149 -9.29 6.99 4.46
C ALA A 149 -9.93 7.76 3.30
N PRO A 150 -10.54 7.07 2.32
CA PRO A 150 -11.21 7.71 1.20
C PRO A 150 -12.60 8.27 1.57
N LEU A 151 -13.14 7.86 2.72
CA LEU A 151 -14.48 8.16 3.21
C LEU A 151 -14.45 8.28 4.73
N ALA A 152 -15.34 9.10 5.29
CA ALA A 152 -15.66 9.06 6.72
C ALA A 152 -16.44 7.78 7.05
N GLY A 153 -16.31 7.29 8.28
CA GLY A 153 -17.02 6.09 8.71
C GLY A 153 -16.35 5.37 9.87
N ARG A 154 -16.87 4.18 10.18
CA ARG A 154 -16.39 3.37 11.30
C ARG A 154 -15.61 2.18 10.78
N VAL A 155 -14.40 1.97 11.28
CA VAL A 155 -13.64 0.74 11.01
C VAL A 155 -14.32 -0.42 11.74
N THR A 156 -14.62 -1.49 11.02
CA THR A 156 -15.37 -2.64 11.54
C THR A 156 -14.58 -3.93 11.57
N ALA A 157 -13.55 -4.03 10.72
CA ALA A 157 -12.63 -5.14 10.74
C ALA A 157 -11.28 -4.72 10.17
N VAL A 158 -10.23 -5.36 10.69
CA VAL A 158 -8.92 -5.35 10.08
C VAL A 158 -8.43 -6.78 9.96
N CYS A 159 -7.90 -7.09 8.78
CA CYS A 159 -7.46 -8.41 8.39
C CYS A 159 -6.02 -8.29 7.87
N HIS A 160 -5.06 -8.91 8.56
CA HIS A 160 -3.71 -9.08 8.06
C HIS A 160 -3.60 -10.45 7.40
N ARG A 161 -3.13 -10.46 6.16
CA ARG A 161 -2.86 -11.68 5.40
C ARG A 161 -1.39 -11.71 5.07
N ARG A 162 -0.70 -12.69 5.64
CA ARG A 162 0.70 -12.95 5.34
C ARG A 162 0.79 -13.45 3.91
N GLY A 163 1.71 -12.87 3.15
CA GLY A 163 1.90 -13.20 1.75
C GLY A 163 3.32 -12.93 1.31
N ARG A 164 3.62 -13.09 0.03
CA ARG A 164 4.95 -12.80 -0.49
C ARG A 164 5.22 -11.29 -0.52
N LEU A 165 6.45 -10.92 -0.87
CA LEU A 165 6.83 -9.54 -1.15
C LEU A 165 7.36 -9.47 -2.57
N LEU A 166 6.48 -9.83 -3.52
CA LEU A 166 6.76 -9.70 -4.94
C LEU A 166 6.85 -8.22 -5.31
N PRO A 167 7.68 -7.84 -6.29
CA PRO A 167 7.70 -6.46 -6.76
C PRO A 167 6.36 -6.10 -7.38
N VAL A 168 5.80 -4.96 -6.96
CA VAL A 168 4.62 -4.36 -7.57
C VAL A 168 5.12 -3.18 -8.40
N ASN A 169 5.17 -3.37 -9.72
CA ASN A 169 5.61 -2.38 -10.70
C ASN A 169 5.04 -2.75 -12.08
N ASP A 170 5.23 -1.87 -13.06
CA ASP A 170 4.72 -2.06 -14.43
C ASP A 170 5.25 -3.32 -15.12
N LEU A 171 6.40 -3.83 -14.69
CA LEU A 171 6.98 -5.07 -15.22
C LEU A 171 6.32 -6.32 -14.63
N SER A 172 5.93 -6.30 -13.35
CA SER A 172 5.40 -7.48 -12.66
C SER A 172 3.89 -7.61 -12.78
N VAL A 173 3.15 -6.49 -12.70
CA VAL A 173 1.68 -6.47 -12.63
C VAL A 173 1.02 -7.20 -13.82
N PRO A 174 1.49 -7.07 -15.08
CA PRO A 174 0.87 -7.78 -16.20
C PRO A 174 1.22 -9.28 -16.30
N TRP A 175 2.17 -9.77 -15.49
CA TRP A 175 2.78 -11.09 -15.71
C TRP A 175 2.67 -12.03 -14.50
N VAL A 176 2.58 -11.47 -13.29
CA VAL A 176 2.48 -12.25 -12.06
C VAL A 176 1.02 -12.43 -11.71
N LYS A 177 0.48 -13.64 -11.90
CA LYS A 177 -0.90 -13.97 -11.50
C LYS A 177 -1.11 -13.74 -10.01
N ASP A 178 -2.32 -13.29 -9.66
CA ASP A 178 -2.76 -13.11 -8.27
C ASP A 178 -1.79 -12.25 -7.45
N LEU A 179 -1.13 -11.26 -8.06
CA LEU A 179 0.00 -10.54 -7.45
C LEU A 179 -0.45 -9.89 -6.13
N PHE A 180 -1.62 -9.25 -6.13
CA PHE A 180 -2.11 -8.49 -4.99
C PHE A 180 -2.62 -9.40 -3.85
N SER A 181 -3.29 -10.51 -4.17
CA SER A 181 -3.75 -11.49 -3.18
C SER A 181 -2.65 -12.46 -2.71
N THR A 182 -1.57 -12.62 -3.49
CA THR A 182 -0.38 -13.37 -3.10
C THR A 182 0.51 -12.58 -2.17
N ASN A 183 0.58 -11.25 -2.34
CA ASN A 183 1.42 -10.41 -1.51
C ASN A 183 0.85 -10.21 -0.11
N GLU A 184 1.77 -9.96 0.82
CA GLU A 184 1.44 -9.59 2.19
C GLU A 184 0.68 -8.28 2.21
N ARG A 185 -0.38 -8.21 3.01
CA ARG A 185 -1.27 -7.05 2.98
C ARG A 185 -2.08 -6.91 4.27
N ILE A 186 -2.60 -5.71 4.47
CA ILE A 186 -3.59 -5.39 5.50
C ILE A 186 -4.85 -4.88 4.79
N VAL A 187 -5.99 -5.42 5.16
CA VAL A 187 -7.32 -5.01 4.71
C VAL A 187 -7.98 -4.29 5.88
N VAL A 188 -8.43 -3.07 5.67
CA VAL A 188 -9.24 -2.31 6.64
C VAL A 188 -10.64 -2.16 6.04
N THR A 189 -11.63 -2.75 6.72
CA THR A 189 -13.04 -2.68 6.34
C THR A 189 -13.74 -1.62 7.16
N MET A 190 -14.59 -0.84 6.50
CA MET A 190 -15.31 0.29 7.07
C MET A 190 -16.79 0.22 6.73
N GLU A 191 -17.63 0.65 7.66
CA GLU A 191 -19.00 1.06 7.41
C GLU A 191 -19.01 2.57 7.16
N THR A 192 -19.60 3.00 6.06
CA THR A 192 -19.69 4.41 5.66
C THR A 192 -21.12 4.73 5.20
N ASP A 193 -21.45 6.00 5.07
CA ASP A 193 -22.76 6.43 4.56
C ASP A 193 -22.99 6.00 3.09
N ALA A 194 -21.91 5.81 2.33
CA ALA A 194 -21.94 5.27 0.97
C ALA A 194 -22.03 3.72 0.90
N GLY A 195 -22.10 3.06 2.06
CA GLY A 195 -22.09 1.60 2.20
C GLY A 195 -20.74 1.04 2.65
N PRO A 196 -20.54 -0.28 2.56
CA PRO A 196 -19.28 -0.93 2.95
C PRO A 196 -18.12 -0.46 2.08
N ALA A 197 -17.00 -0.12 2.72
CA ALA A 197 -15.75 0.24 2.04
C ALA A 197 -14.59 -0.64 2.55
N ALA A 198 -13.62 -0.93 1.68
CA ALA A 198 -12.38 -1.60 2.06
C ALA A 198 -11.16 -0.88 1.50
N VAL A 199 -10.20 -0.59 2.37
CA VAL A 199 -8.88 -0.06 2.00
C VAL A 199 -7.86 -1.18 2.15
N VAL A 200 -7.25 -1.60 1.04
CA VAL A 200 -6.28 -2.71 1.01
C VAL A 200 -4.88 -2.20 0.78
N MET A 201 -4.04 -2.30 1.80
CA MET A 201 -2.62 -1.98 1.75
C MET A 201 -1.82 -3.21 1.33
N VAL A 202 -1.35 -3.25 0.09
CA VAL A 202 -0.54 -4.36 -0.43
C VAL A 202 0.95 -4.04 -0.31
N GLY A 203 1.67 -4.83 0.49
CA GLY A 203 3.13 -4.73 0.60
C GLY A 203 3.82 -5.22 -0.67
N ALA A 204 5.01 -4.70 -0.93
CA ALA A 204 5.84 -5.13 -2.05
C ALA A 204 7.30 -5.34 -1.61
N LEU A 205 8.14 -5.83 -2.53
CA LEU A 205 9.58 -5.94 -2.32
C LEU A 205 10.14 -4.62 -1.77
N ASN A 206 10.90 -4.68 -0.66
CA ASN A 206 11.48 -3.54 0.06
C ASN A 206 10.50 -2.61 0.81
N VAL A 207 9.21 -2.60 0.46
CA VAL A 207 8.15 -1.79 1.08
C VAL A 207 7.06 -2.70 1.67
N GLY A 208 7.48 -3.69 2.44
CA GLY A 208 6.59 -4.73 2.99
C GLY A 208 6.08 -4.46 4.40
N ARG A 209 6.52 -3.38 5.07
CA ARG A 209 6.10 -3.06 6.44
C ARG A 209 4.97 -2.06 6.41
N ILE A 210 3.79 -2.51 6.81
CA ILE A 210 2.57 -1.70 6.90
C ILE A 210 2.30 -1.43 8.38
N ARG A 211 1.98 -0.18 8.72
CA ARG A 211 1.56 0.24 10.07
C ARG A 211 0.27 1.03 9.96
N LEU A 212 -0.66 0.73 10.86
CA LEU A 212 -1.88 1.51 11.00
C LEU A 212 -1.66 2.66 12.00
N ALA A 213 -2.40 3.74 11.84
CA ALA A 213 -2.34 4.91 12.72
C ALA A 213 -3.09 4.72 14.04
N PHE A 214 -3.74 3.57 14.22
CA PHE A 214 -4.46 3.17 15.42
C PHE A 214 -3.99 1.80 15.87
N ASP A 215 -4.21 1.51 17.15
CA ASP A 215 -3.72 0.28 17.76
C ASP A 215 -4.39 -0.95 17.14
N GLY A 216 -3.58 -1.98 16.99
CA GLY A 216 -3.99 -3.33 16.65
C GLY A 216 -3.20 -4.31 17.52
N PRO A 217 -3.43 -5.62 17.39
CA PRO A 217 -2.57 -6.59 18.04
C PRO A 217 -1.09 -6.29 17.69
N PRO A 218 -0.15 -6.55 18.63
CA PRO A 218 1.27 -6.21 18.44
C PRO A 218 1.73 -6.70 17.07
N ALA A 219 2.44 -5.80 16.34
CA ALA A 219 2.87 -5.94 14.95
C ALA A 219 2.93 -7.40 14.51
N PRO A 220 2.19 -7.80 13.45
CA PRO A 220 1.75 -9.16 13.29
C PRO A 220 2.86 -10.15 13.59
N GLY A 221 2.59 -10.98 14.59
CA GLY A 221 3.26 -12.25 14.76
C GLY A 221 3.27 -12.98 13.41
N ARG A 222 4.09 -14.02 13.29
CA ARG A 222 4.37 -14.71 12.02
C ARG A 222 3.14 -15.38 11.34
N ALA A 223 1.90 -15.08 11.72
CA ALA A 223 0.66 -15.67 11.25
C ALA A 223 -0.33 -14.57 10.78
N ASP A 224 -1.35 -14.99 10.04
CA ASP A 224 -2.50 -14.15 9.73
C ASP A 224 -3.19 -13.72 11.02
N SER A 225 -3.78 -12.53 11.03
CA SER A 225 -4.48 -12.01 12.20
C SER A 225 -5.66 -11.13 11.83
N ASP A 226 -6.79 -11.38 12.46
CA ASP A 226 -8.03 -10.61 12.29
C ASP A 226 -8.42 -9.97 13.62
N TRP A 227 -8.88 -8.73 13.59
CA TRP A 227 -9.39 -8.03 14.76
C TRP A 227 -10.39 -6.93 14.39
N THR A 228 -11.16 -6.48 15.37
CA THR A 228 -12.13 -5.39 15.22
C THR A 228 -11.69 -4.24 16.12
N PRO A 229 -11.08 -3.18 15.55
CA PRO A 229 -10.80 -1.97 16.31
C PRO A 229 -12.10 -1.18 16.51
N ASP A 230 -12.24 -0.51 17.64
CA ASP A 230 -13.27 0.52 17.84
C ASP A 230 -12.70 1.87 17.38
N ARG A 231 -12.83 2.17 16.09
CA ARG A 231 -12.24 3.38 15.49
C ARG A 231 -13.21 4.08 14.55
N GLU A 232 -13.54 5.31 14.89
CA GLU A 232 -14.22 6.24 14.00
C GLU A 232 -13.18 7.04 13.18
N ILE A 233 -13.48 7.23 11.90
CA ILE A 233 -12.68 8.00 10.94
C ILE A 233 -13.50 9.21 10.49
N ARG A 234 -12.86 10.37 10.58
CA ARG A 234 -13.36 11.67 10.12
C ARG A 234 -12.38 12.21 9.08
N LEU A 235 -12.92 12.90 8.07
CA LEU A 235 -12.15 13.57 7.03
C LEU A 235 -11.80 15.01 7.46
#